data_AF-A0A158AUN2-F1
#
_entry.id   AF-A0A158AUN2-F1
#
_cell.length_a   1.000
_cell.length_b   1.000
_cell.length_c   1.000
_cell.angle_alpha   90.00
_cell.angle_beta   90.00
_cell.angle_gamma   90.00
#
_symmetry.space_group_name_H-M   'P 1'
#
loop_
_entity.id
_entity.type
_entity.pdbx_description
1 polymer ?
#
loop_
_entity_poly.entity_id
_entity_poly.type
_entity_poly.pdbx_seq_one_letter_code
_entity_poly.pdbx_strand_id
1 'polypeptide(L)'
;MTMSLRDVDAIDYIGVNVLFKRVYVALFDDLDWREEQAHQKALTKKIDRYISYFRSGQLLLNYPKVRGYEIVIEYVSTHPMTPTALEFWKTRERVIADAGYKVHIRGVDVRRSLGIAVEEPKTIAAEPVEPPALDVLGPAPIERLADISYLPPLPPRSRRKQPLPLLSRLAMRQAAI
;
A
#
# COMPACT_ATOMS: atom_id res chain seq x y z
N MET A 1 25.87 -9.54 0.34
CA MET A 1 24.78 -9.79 -0.62
C MET A 1 24.15 -8.44 -0.93
N THR A 2 24.09 -8.07 -2.20
CA THR A 2 23.53 -6.78 -2.63
C THR A 2 22.07 -7.00 -2.97
N MET A 3 21.14 -6.43 -2.21
CA MET A 3 19.71 -6.48 -2.50
C MET A 3 19.38 -5.46 -3.60
N SER A 4 19.63 -5.85 -4.85
CA SER A 4 19.49 -5.02 -6.05
C SER A 4 18.54 -5.67 -7.04
N LEU A 5 17.91 -4.85 -7.87
CA LEU A 5 17.10 -5.29 -9.00
C LEU A 5 17.86 -6.24 -9.95
N ARG A 6 19.19 -6.15 -9.98
CA ARG A 6 20.06 -6.99 -10.79
C ARG A 6 20.24 -8.40 -10.24
N ASP A 7 20.07 -8.60 -8.94
CA ASP A 7 20.13 -9.93 -8.32
C ASP A 7 18.77 -10.61 -8.46
N VAL A 8 18.44 -11.02 -9.70
CA VAL A 8 17.08 -11.47 -10.05
C VAL A 8 16.65 -12.69 -9.24
N ASP A 9 17.56 -13.59 -8.88
CA ASP A 9 17.22 -14.89 -8.30
C ASP A 9 16.94 -14.83 -6.79
N ALA A 10 17.41 -13.78 -6.12
CA ALA A 10 17.22 -13.56 -4.68
C ALA A 10 15.84 -12.97 -4.35
N ILE A 11 15.28 -13.41 -3.21
CA ILE A 11 14.17 -12.72 -2.54
C ILE A 11 14.78 -11.78 -1.51
N ASP A 12 14.53 -10.49 -1.64
CA ASP A 12 15.34 -9.49 -0.92
C ASP A 12 15.01 -9.44 0.57
N TYR A 13 13.72 -9.40 0.92
CA TYR A 13 13.29 -9.36 2.33
C TYR A 13 11.90 -9.94 2.53
N ILE A 14 11.70 -10.60 3.67
CA ILE A 14 10.40 -11.13 4.10
C ILE A 14 10.13 -10.66 5.54
N GLY A 15 9.05 -9.92 5.72
CA GLY A 15 8.52 -9.49 7.01
C GLY A 15 7.17 -10.13 7.29
N VAL A 16 6.95 -10.58 8.53
CA VAL A 16 5.68 -11.21 8.94
C VAL A 16 4.95 -10.32 9.93
N ASN A 17 3.73 -9.93 9.60
CA ASN A 17 2.81 -9.28 10.51
C ASN A 17 1.76 -10.28 10.99
N VAL A 18 1.98 -10.79 12.21
CA VAL A 18 1.13 -11.81 12.82
C VAL A 18 -0.25 -11.26 13.19
N LEU A 19 -0.33 -9.98 13.59
CA LEU A 19 -1.57 -9.34 14.02
C LEU A 19 -2.58 -9.20 12.88
N PHE A 20 -2.12 -8.79 11.70
CA PHE A 20 -2.96 -8.63 10.51
C PHE A 20 -2.94 -9.82 9.57
N LYS A 21 -2.26 -10.92 9.94
CA LYS A 21 -2.05 -12.11 9.10
C LYS A 21 -1.55 -11.76 7.70
N ARG A 22 -0.46 -10.99 7.65
CA ARG A 22 0.18 -10.55 6.40
C ARG A 22 1.65 -10.94 6.34
N VAL A 23 2.11 -11.27 5.15
CA VAL A 23 3.51 -11.42 4.81
C VAL A 23 3.86 -10.31 3.83
N TYR A 24 4.80 -9.46 4.21
CA TYR A 24 5.36 -8.42 3.36
C TYR A 24 6.64 -8.95 2.72
N VAL A 25 6.75 -8.87 1.41
CA VAL A 25 7.95 -9.27 0.67
C VAL A 25 8.46 -8.05 -0.08
N ALA A 26 9.62 -7.53 0.31
CA ALA A 26 10.16 -6.33 -0.32
C ALA A 26 10.94 -6.70 -1.60
N LEU A 27 10.75 -5.88 -2.62
CA LEU A 27 11.53 -5.85 -3.85
C LEU A 27 12.27 -4.51 -3.86
N PHE A 28 13.58 -4.55 -3.63
CA PHE A 28 14.41 -3.35 -3.63
C PHE A 28 14.91 -3.02 -5.03
N ASP A 29 14.80 -1.74 -5.35
CA ASP A 29 15.27 -1.19 -6.61
C ASP A 29 16.18 0.02 -6.37
N ASP A 30 17.45 -0.22 -6.64
CA ASP A 30 18.55 0.72 -6.54
C ASP A 30 18.93 1.36 -7.88
N LEU A 31 18.25 1.01 -8.98
CA LEU A 31 18.57 1.51 -10.29
C LEU A 31 17.87 2.84 -10.57
N ASP A 32 18.58 3.76 -11.21
CA ASP A 32 17.92 4.92 -11.80
C ASP A 32 17.19 4.54 -13.12
N TRP A 33 16.35 5.45 -13.58
CA TRP A 33 15.53 5.26 -14.77
C TRP A 33 16.16 5.85 -16.05
N ARG A 34 17.49 6.05 -16.10
CA ARG A 34 18.14 6.60 -17.30
C ARG A 34 18.05 5.63 -18.49
N GLU A 35 18.24 4.34 -18.22
CA GLU A 35 18.13 3.26 -19.20
C GLU A 35 16.78 2.53 -19.04
N GLU A 36 15.68 3.23 -19.33
CA GLU A 36 14.31 2.76 -19.01
C GLU A 36 14.02 1.35 -19.54
N GLN A 37 14.39 1.05 -20.79
CA GLN A 37 14.09 -0.27 -21.38
C GLN A 37 14.81 -1.41 -20.64
N ALA A 38 16.07 -1.18 -20.27
CA ALA A 38 16.86 -2.15 -19.51
C ALA A 38 16.28 -2.32 -18.10
N HIS A 39 15.89 -1.22 -17.46
CA HIS A 39 15.24 -1.21 -16.15
C HIS A 39 13.92 -2.00 -16.20
N GLN A 40 13.02 -1.70 -17.14
CA GLN A 40 11.73 -2.40 -17.29
C GLN A 40 11.91 -3.92 -17.47
N LYS A 41 12.92 -4.33 -18.26
CA LYS A 41 13.25 -5.75 -18.44
C LYS A 41 13.75 -6.39 -17.15
N ALA A 42 14.60 -5.72 -16.38
CA ALA A 42 15.08 -6.21 -15.10
C ALA A 42 13.96 -6.34 -14.07
N LEU A 43 13.11 -5.31 -13.94
CA LEU A 43 11.98 -5.32 -13.02
C LEU A 43 10.95 -6.39 -13.37
N THR A 44 10.66 -6.59 -14.66
CA THR A 44 9.79 -7.68 -15.11
C THR A 44 10.32 -9.03 -14.64
N LYS A 45 11.61 -9.32 -14.89
CA LYS A 45 12.23 -10.58 -14.48
C LYS A 45 12.18 -10.79 -12.96
N LYS A 46 12.46 -9.76 -12.18
CA LYS A 46 12.43 -9.82 -10.70
C LYS A 46 11.01 -10.10 -10.20
N ILE A 47 9.99 -9.45 -10.76
CA ILE A 47 8.58 -9.68 -10.42
C ILE A 47 8.16 -11.12 -10.77
N ASP A 48 8.50 -11.59 -11.97
CA ASP A 48 8.19 -12.94 -12.41
C ASP A 48 8.83 -13.99 -11.49
N ARG A 49 10.07 -13.73 -11.04
CA ARG A 49 10.75 -14.56 -10.05
C ARG A 49 10.00 -14.60 -8.71
N TYR A 50 9.56 -13.46 -8.20
CA TYR A 50 8.81 -13.38 -6.94
C TYR A 50 7.49 -14.16 -7.04
N ILE A 51 6.74 -13.94 -8.12
CA ILE A 51 5.50 -14.67 -8.40
C ILE A 51 5.77 -16.19 -8.46
N SER A 52 6.83 -16.61 -9.15
CA SER A 52 7.23 -18.02 -9.24
C SER A 52 7.60 -18.61 -7.87
N TYR A 53 8.34 -17.85 -7.04
CA TYR A 53 8.70 -18.24 -5.68
C TYR A 53 7.46 -18.47 -4.79
N PHE A 54 6.44 -17.62 -4.89
CA PHE A 54 5.19 -17.81 -4.15
C PHE A 54 4.36 -18.98 -4.68
N ARG A 55 4.18 -19.07 -6.01
CA ARG A 55 3.39 -20.13 -6.65
C ARG A 55 3.97 -21.52 -6.45
N SER A 56 5.30 -21.64 -6.42
CA SER A 56 5.99 -22.90 -6.12
C SER A 56 5.87 -23.33 -4.66
N GLY A 57 5.30 -22.49 -3.78
CA GLY A 57 5.15 -22.79 -2.36
C GLY A 57 6.45 -22.67 -1.55
N GLN A 58 7.55 -22.21 -2.15
CA GLN A 58 8.84 -22.05 -1.46
C GLN A 58 8.73 -21.16 -0.21
N LEU A 59 7.90 -20.10 -0.28
CA LEU A 59 7.60 -19.28 0.89
C LEU A 59 7.07 -20.12 2.07
N LEU A 60 6.14 -21.06 1.81
CA LEU A 60 5.53 -21.89 2.85
C LEU A 60 6.45 -23.00 3.34
N LEU A 61 7.39 -23.45 2.52
CA LEU A 61 8.44 -24.39 2.95
C LEU A 61 9.37 -23.71 3.97
N ASN A 62 9.79 -22.48 3.68
CA ASN A 62 10.69 -21.70 4.54
C ASN A 62 9.96 -21.09 5.74
N TYR A 63 8.68 -20.76 5.61
CA TYR A 63 7.85 -20.11 6.63
C TYR A 63 6.51 -20.83 6.80
N PRO A 64 6.46 -22.06 7.36
CA PRO A 64 5.22 -22.83 7.41
C PRO A 64 4.12 -22.19 8.26
N LYS A 65 4.49 -21.35 9.24
CA LYS A 65 3.56 -20.69 10.17
C LYS A 65 2.71 -19.60 9.52
N VAL A 66 3.10 -19.10 8.34
CA VAL A 66 2.36 -18.03 7.64
C VAL A 66 1.33 -18.57 6.63
N ARG A 67 1.03 -19.88 6.68
CA ARG A 67 -0.01 -20.46 5.84
C ARG A 67 -1.34 -19.74 6.04
N GLY A 68 -1.95 -19.35 4.92
CA GLY A 68 -3.21 -18.59 4.91
C GLY A 68 -3.06 -17.10 5.21
N TYR A 69 -1.84 -16.58 5.33
CA TYR A 69 -1.62 -15.14 5.44
C TYR A 69 -1.68 -14.51 4.04
N GLU A 70 -2.14 -13.27 3.99
CA GLU A 70 -2.14 -12.47 2.76
C GLU A 70 -0.69 -12.07 2.41
N ILE A 71 -0.30 -12.28 1.16
CA ILE A 71 1.03 -11.87 0.67
C ILE A 71 0.91 -10.49 0.03
N VAL A 72 1.78 -9.58 0.47
CA VAL A 72 1.89 -8.21 -0.03
C VAL A 72 3.32 -7.99 -0.53
N ILE A 73 3.47 -7.70 -1.83
CA ILE A 73 4.74 -7.29 -2.41
C ILE A 73 4.93 -5.80 -2.17
N GLU A 74 6.06 -5.40 -1.60
CA GLU A 74 6.42 -4.01 -1.39
C GLU A 74 7.53 -3.62 -2.36
N TYR A 75 7.20 -2.82 -3.36
CA TYR A 75 8.20 -2.26 -4.26
C TYR A 75 8.82 -1.02 -3.63
N VAL A 76 10.13 -1.09 -3.37
CA VAL A 76 10.90 -0.04 -2.71
C VAL A 76 11.93 0.50 -3.68
N SER A 77 11.62 1.63 -4.31
CA SER A 77 12.55 2.30 -5.21
C SER A 77 13.25 3.45 -4.49
N THR A 78 14.57 3.52 -4.70
CA THR A 78 15.45 4.58 -4.16
C THR A 78 15.53 5.80 -5.09
N HIS A 79 15.15 5.63 -6.35
CA HIS A 79 15.11 6.69 -7.35
C HIS A 79 13.66 6.94 -7.77
N PRO A 80 13.25 8.19 -8.01
CA PRO A 80 11.90 8.44 -8.49
C PRO A 80 11.74 7.91 -9.91
N MET A 81 10.57 7.36 -10.17
CA MET A 81 10.14 6.95 -11.50
C MET A 81 9.91 8.17 -12.40
N THR A 82 10.26 8.02 -13.68
CA THR A 82 9.79 8.91 -14.75
C THR A 82 8.28 8.69 -15.00
N PRO A 83 7.61 9.60 -15.74
CA PRO A 83 6.21 9.38 -16.14
C PRO A 83 6.00 8.05 -16.90
N THR A 84 6.92 7.69 -17.80
CA THR A 84 6.87 6.43 -18.54
C THR A 84 7.03 5.23 -17.60
N ALA A 85 7.93 5.32 -16.62
CA ALA A 85 8.13 4.29 -15.61
C ALA A 85 6.89 4.09 -14.73
N LEU A 86 6.18 5.17 -14.37
CA LEU A 86 4.91 5.08 -13.64
C LEU A 86 3.83 4.35 -14.43
N GLU A 87 3.68 4.65 -15.73
CA GLU A 87 2.73 3.94 -16.59
C GLU A 87 3.10 2.46 -16.74
N PHE A 88 4.40 2.17 -16.90
CA PHE A 88 4.90 0.80 -16.90
C PHE A 88 4.59 0.09 -15.57
N TRP A 89 4.84 0.73 -14.43
CA TRP A 89 4.58 0.18 -13.10
C TRP A 89 3.11 -0.21 -12.92
N LYS A 90 2.16 0.62 -13.37
CA LYS A 90 0.71 0.28 -13.35
C LYS A 90 0.40 -1.03 -14.08
N THR A 91 1.14 -1.36 -15.14
CA THR A 91 0.98 -2.66 -15.82
C THR A 91 1.50 -3.81 -14.97
N ARG A 92 2.57 -3.59 -14.20
CA ARG A 92 3.14 -4.60 -13.30
C ARG A 92 2.25 -4.83 -12.09
N GLU A 93 1.64 -3.78 -11.57
CA GLU A 93 0.65 -3.90 -10.49
C GLU A 93 -0.50 -4.82 -10.89
N ARG A 94 -1.01 -4.69 -12.12
CA ARG A 94 -2.03 -5.59 -12.66
C ARG A 94 -1.52 -7.04 -12.74
N VAL A 95 -0.32 -7.27 -13.27
CA VAL A 95 0.26 -8.62 -13.34
C VAL A 95 0.37 -9.28 -11.96
N ILE A 96 0.77 -8.51 -10.94
CA ILE A 96 0.87 -9.00 -9.56
C ILE A 96 -0.51 -9.29 -8.97
N ALA A 97 -1.48 -8.40 -9.20
CA ALA A 97 -2.86 -8.56 -8.76
C ALA A 97 -3.54 -9.78 -9.41
N ASP A 98 -3.37 -9.95 -10.72
CA ASP A 98 -3.87 -11.09 -11.49
C ASP A 98 -3.23 -12.42 -11.03
N ALA A 99 -2.02 -12.36 -10.47
CA ALA A 99 -1.37 -13.50 -9.82
C ALA A 99 -1.92 -13.81 -8.41
N GLY A 100 -2.82 -12.99 -7.88
CA GLY A 100 -3.48 -13.17 -6.58
C GLY A 100 -2.76 -12.51 -5.41
N TYR A 101 -1.83 -11.58 -5.67
CA TYR A 101 -1.05 -10.92 -4.63
C TYR A 101 -1.34 -9.42 -4.57
N LYS A 102 -1.27 -8.84 -3.36
CA LYS A 102 -1.31 -7.38 -3.23
C LYS A 102 0.05 -6.79 -3.53
N VAL A 103 0.06 -5.55 -3.98
CA VAL A 103 1.28 -4.78 -4.18
C VAL A 103 1.11 -3.38 -3.64
N HIS A 104 2.15 -2.86 -3.00
CA HIS A 104 2.25 -1.45 -2.64
C HIS A 104 3.57 -0.90 -3.14
N ILE A 105 3.55 0.36 -3.58
CA ILE A 105 4.76 1.12 -3.81
C ILE A 105 5.13 1.92 -2.56
N ARG A 106 6.41 1.88 -2.20
CA ARG A 106 7.03 2.77 -1.22
C ARG A 106 8.10 3.58 -1.94
N GLY A 107 7.79 4.82 -2.28
CA GLY A 107 8.80 5.78 -2.69
C GLY A 107 9.59 6.20 -1.47
N VAL A 108 10.87 5.90 -1.42
CA VAL A 108 11.78 6.47 -0.42
C VAL A 108 12.62 7.50 -1.14
N ASP A 109 12.27 8.79 -1.00
CA ASP A 109 13.15 9.85 -1.47
C ASP A 109 14.35 9.97 -0.52
N VAL A 110 15.40 9.22 -0.82
CA VAL A 110 16.66 9.24 -0.06
C VAL A 110 17.55 10.42 -0.45
N ARG A 111 17.18 11.27 -1.42
CA ARG A 111 18.03 12.37 -1.89
C ARG A 111 18.38 13.33 -0.74
N ARG A 112 17.40 13.64 0.11
CA ARG A 112 17.62 14.44 1.33
C ARG A 112 18.62 13.77 2.28
N SER A 113 18.56 12.45 2.44
CA SER A 113 19.48 11.69 3.31
C SER A 113 20.88 11.54 2.72
N LEU A 114 21.02 11.61 1.40
CA LEU A 114 22.30 11.52 0.69
C LEU A 114 22.96 12.90 0.42
N GLY A 115 22.40 13.99 0.96
CA GLY A 115 22.92 15.34 0.74
C GLY A 115 22.76 15.86 -0.69
N ILE A 116 21.91 15.23 -1.50
CA ILE A 116 21.61 15.67 -2.86
C ILE A 116 20.56 16.77 -2.76
N ALA A 117 20.89 17.97 -3.26
CA ALA A 117 19.96 19.09 -3.30
C ALA A 117 18.74 18.73 -4.17
N VAL A 118 17.57 18.68 -3.55
CA VAL A 118 16.29 18.54 -4.25
C VAL A 118 15.74 19.95 -4.40
N GLU A 119 15.59 20.45 -5.63
CA GLU A 119 14.81 21.66 -5.85
C GLU A 119 13.38 21.37 -5.40
N GLU A 120 12.93 22.06 -4.35
CA GLU A 120 11.55 21.95 -3.92
C GLU A 120 10.66 22.43 -5.08
N PRO A 121 9.58 21.70 -5.41
CA PRO A 121 8.67 22.15 -6.44
C PRO A 121 8.20 23.54 -6.06
N LYS A 122 8.56 24.55 -6.86
CA LYS A 122 8.07 25.92 -6.69
C LYS A 122 6.56 25.82 -6.63
N THR A 123 5.99 26.08 -5.46
CA THR A 123 4.57 26.35 -5.34
C THR A 123 4.34 27.59 -6.19
N ILE A 124 3.84 27.39 -7.40
CA ILE A 124 3.32 28.50 -8.19
C ILE A 124 2.17 28.99 -7.33
N ALA A 125 2.34 30.15 -6.70
CA ALA A 125 1.22 30.86 -6.10
C ALA A 125 0.28 31.17 -7.26
N ALA A 126 -0.67 30.27 -7.51
CA ALA A 126 -1.86 30.63 -8.25
C ALA A 126 -2.48 31.75 -7.42
N GLU A 127 -2.50 32.96 -7.97
CA GLU A 127 -3.31 34.03 -7.39
C GLU A 127 -4.70 33.44 -7.13
N PRO A 128 -5.30 33.70 -5.94
CA PRO A 128 -6.67 33.27 -5.69
C PRO A 128 -7.53 33.89 -6.79
N VAL A 129 -8.00 33.07 -7.74
CA VAL A 129 -9.02 33.48 -8.67
C VAL A 129 -10.28 33.64 -7.81
N GLU A 130 -10.63 34.89 -7.51
CA GLU A 130 -11.90 35.18 -6.84
C GLU A 130 -13.01 34.54 -7.68
N PRO A 131 -13.83 33.65 -7.09
CA PRO A 131 -14.98 33.14 -7.82
C PRO A 131 -15.85 34.34 -8.22
N PRO A 132 -16.40 34.37 -9.45
CA PRO A 132 -17.28 35.45 -9.88
C PRO A 132 -18.40 35.60 -8.86
N ALA A 133 -18.67 36.85 -8.46
CA ALA A 133 -19.69 37.18 -7.48
C ALA A 133 -21.00 36.49 -7.86
N LEU A 134 -21.43 35.55 -7.02
CA LEU A 134 -22.70 34.87 -7.17
C LEU A 134 -23.79 35.87 -6.78
N ASP A 135 -24.51 36.42 -7.77
CA ASP A 135 -25.68 37.26 -7.52
C ASP A 135 -26.68 36.48 -6.66
N VAL A 136 -26.82 36.89 -5.41
CA VAL A 136 -27.78 36.33 -4.46
C VAL A 136 -29.17 36.80 -4.89
N LEU A 137 -29.82 36.05 -5.76
CA LEU A 137 -31.26 36.17 -5.98
C LEU A 137 -31.96 35.89 -4.64
N GLY A 138 -32.72 36.87 -4.15
CA GLY A 138 -33.41 36.83 -2.87
C GLY A 138 -34.31 35.60 -2.69
N PRO A 139 -34.71 35.28 -1.44
CA PRO A 139 -35.32 34.00 -1.13
C PRO A 139 -36.70 33.88 -1.79
N ALA A 140 -36.78 33.13 -2.88
CA ALA A 140 -38.03 32.54 -3.33
C ALA A 140 -38.32 31.32 -2.44
N PRO A 141 -39.50 31.23 -1.81
CA PRO A 141 -39.91 30.00 -1.16
C PRO A 141 -40.36 29.02 -2.24
N ILE A 142 -39.93 27.76 -2.17
CA ILE A 142 -40.75 26.56 -2.46
C ILE A 142 -39.87 25.28 -2.43
N GLU A 143 -40.26 24.43 -1.49
CA GLU A 143 -40.43 22.98 -1.52
C GLU A 143 -39.23 22.01 -1.61
N ARG A 144 -39.38 20.98 -0.76
CA ARG A 144 -38.51 19.83 -0.58
C ARG A 144 -38.30 19.08 -1.91
N LEU A 145 -37.05 18.83 -2.25
CA LEU A 145 -36.67 17.58 -2.90
C LEU A 145 -35.35 17.11 -2.28
N ALA A 146 -35.37 15.89 -1.74
CA ALA A 146 -34.22 15.27 -1.12
C ALA A 146 -33.13 15.05 -2.18
N ASP A 147 -31.89 15.43 -1.86
CA ASP A 147 -30.75 14.81 -2.52
C ASP A 147 -29.66 14.47 -1.50
N ILE A 148 -29.33 13.19 -1.49
CA ILE A 148 -28.67 12.47 -0.42
C ILE A 148 -27.25 12.21 -0.91
N SER A 149 -26.35 13.17 -0.78
CA SER A 149 -24.98 12.94 -1.27
C SER A 149 -23.95 13.93 -0.75
N TYR A 150 -23.86 14.11 0.57
CA TYR A 150 -22.55 14.20 1.25
C TYR A 150 -22.74 14.17 2.77
N LEU A 151 -22.33 13.09 3.43
CA LEU A 151 -22.11 13.08 4.88
C LEU A 151 -20.61 12.83 5.10
N PRO A 152 -19.84 13.80 5.62
CA PRO A 152 -18.44 13.57 5.95
C PRO A 152 -18.32 12.51 7.06
N PRO A 153 -17.25 11.71 7.10
CA PRO A 153 -17.07 10.69 8.12
C PRO A 153 -17.00 11.32 9.52
N LEU A 154 -17.82 10.79 10.44
CA LEU A 154 -17.81 11.22 11.84
C LEU A 154 -16.43 10.94 12.49
N PRO A 155 -15.92 11.85 13.34
CA PRO A 155 -14.68 11.61 14.07
C PRO A 155 -14.82 10.41 15.03
N PRO A 156 -13.73 9.68 15.32
CA PRO A 156 -13.77 8.51 16.18
C PRO A 156 -14.25 8.90 17.59
N ARG A 157 -15.41 8.34 17.99
CA ARG A 157 -15.92 8.46 19.36
C ARG A 157 -14.89 7.88 20.32
N SER A 158 -14.46 8.68 21.29
CA SER A 158 -13.74 8.19 22.46
C SER A 158 -14.57 7.08 23.11
N ARG A 159 -14.03 5.87 23.15
CA ARG A 159 -14.63 4.75 23.89
C ARG A 159 -14.65 5.13 25.37
N ARG A 160 -15.79 5.60 25.86
CA ARG A 160 -16.11 5.60 27.30
C ARG A 160 -15.91 4.17 27.78
N LYS A 161 -15.06 3.99 28.80
CA LYS A 161 -14.90 2.74 29.53
C LYS A 161 -16.26 2.36 30.14
N GLN A 162 -16.95 1.40 29.56
CA GLN A 162 -18.04 0.71 30.26
C GLN A 162 -17.45 -0.53 30.95
N PRO A 163 -17.76 -0.77 32.23
CA PRO A 163 -17.33 -1.98 32.91
C PRO A 163 -18.01 -3.21 32.31
N LEU A 164 -17.24 -4.29 32.14
CA LEU A 164 -17.71 -5.58 31.65
C LEU A 164 -18.83 -6.12 32.58
N PRO A 165 -19.92 -6.70 32.04
CA PRO A 165 -20.85 -7.45 32.86
C PRO A 165 -20.16 -8.74 33.36
N LEU A 166 -20.19 -8.93 34.68
CA LEU A 166 -19.76 -10.14 35.36
C LEU A 166 -20.59 -11.33 34.86
N LEU A 167 -19.97 -12.24 34.11
CA LEU A 167 -20.57 -13.56 33.87
C LEU A 167 -20.49 -14.37 35.15
N SER A 168 -21.67 -14.63 35.70
CA SER A 168 -21.90 -15.49 36.84
C SER A 168 -21.38 -16.90 36.58
N ARG A 169 -20.65 -17.41 37.57
CA ARG A 169 -20.21 -18.79 37.66
C ARG A 169 -21.42 -19.73 37.60
N LEU A 170 -21.42 -20.67 36.68
CA LEU A 170 -22.15 -21.93 36.84
C LEU A 170 -21.13 -23.06 36.84
N ALA A 171 -20.87 -23.56 38.05
CA ALA A 171 -20.30 -24.87 38.28
C ALA A 171 -21.39 -25.91 38.05
N MET A 172 -21.11 -26.94 37.24
CA MET A 172 -21.65 -28.27 37.48
C MET A 172 -20.57 -29.32 37.22
N ARG A 173 -20.51 -30.25 38.18
CA ARG A 173 -19.56 -31.35 38.33
C ARG A 173 -19.99 -32.57 37.48
N GLN A 174 -18.95 -33.30 37.04
CA GLN A 174 -18.77 -34.78 37.00
C GLN A 174 -19.84 -35.73 36.43
N ALA A 175 -19.40 -36.58 35.49
CA ALA A 175 -19.34 -38.06 35.56
C ALA A 175 -18.52 -38.57 34.33
N ALA A 176 -17.34 -39.18 34.48
CA ALA A 176 -17.07 -40.62 34.63
C ALA A 176 -17.61 -41.49 33.47
N ILE A 177 -16.73 -42.12 32.69
CA ILE A 177 -16.41 -43.58 32.63
C ILE A 177 -14.93 -43.69 32.24
#